data_AF-A0A7M7QML3-F1
#
_entry.id   AF-A0A7M7QML3-F1
#
_cell.length_a   1.000
_cell.length_b   1.000
_cell.length_c   1.000
_cell.angle_alpha   90.00
_cell.angle_beta   90.00
_cell.angle_gamma   90.00
#
_symmetry.space_group_name_H-M   'P 1'
#
loop_
_entity.id
_entity.type
_entity.pdbx_description
1 polymer ?
#
loop_
_entity_poly.entity_id
_entity_poly.type
_entity_poly.pdbx_seq_one_letter_code
_entity_poly.pdbx_strand_id
1 'polypeptide(L)'
;MLTCYMTAVQSDFFAGDLHRKYRSLPQRNNVNVEGATHKQVVDLIKSGGDVLTLTVISVTPQEAERLEPCEDLSYASVDYSEKRSLPISVPDYHVRERKHERYVVFNVHMAGRHLCSRRYREFAALHLALKKEFIGFNFPKLPGKWPFQLSEQQLDARRRGLEQYLEKVCAVRVIAESDAMQEFLTDRLEEDGDQGPAVDLKVLLPDREVVTVTVPKAASAKDVYEAVCCRVGLDTETSKYFYLFEIVEYNFERKLQPHEHPHTLYIQNYSTASATCLSIRRWLFNISRPLSEQALTWIFWQTVDEVNRGHITAGERLYQLKALQDASRKHEYLKLARELSGYGDIVFPHCPCDSKKEGHVVAAVGMSAFKLHAAKEDGTLESQVVEFQWNTVTRWEVDDEGMAFCFQYTRTDNRPPRWLKVFTPYYMFLSDCFDRIAEEAKWEDPGE
;
A
#
# COMPACT_ATOMS: atom_id res chain seq x y z
N MET A 1 36.24 -48.23 36.60
CA MET A 1 35.47 -49.45 36.89
C MET A 1 34.72 -49.19 38.19
N LEU A 2 33.48 -48.74 38.09
CA LEU A 2 32.51 -48.72 39.19
C LEU A 2 31.14 -48.73 38.53
N THR A 3 30.73 -49.97 38.27
CA THR A 3 29.41 -50.40 37.88
C THR A 3 28.52 -50.40 39.13
N CYS A 4 27.23 -50.08 38.94
CA CYS A 4 26.05 -50.75 39.54
C CYS A 4 24.98 -49.83 40.16
N TYR A 5 23.87 -49.74 39.40
CA TYR A 5 22.47 -50.06 39.75
C TYR A 5 21.71 -49.31 40.86
N MET A 6 20.48 -48.87 40.54
CA MET A 6 19.19 -49.55 40.82
C MET A 6 18.02 -48.66 40.31
N THR A 7 17.20 -49.10 39.34
CA THR A 7 15.86 -49.78 39.45
C THR A 7 14.79 -49.01 40.24
N ALA A 8 13.49 -49.03 39.96
CA ALA A 8 12.59 -49.32 38.83
C ALA A 8 11.16 -49.08 39.39
N VAL A 9 10.21 -48.58 38.60
CA VAL A 9 8.81 -49.04 38.72
C VAL A 9 8.34 -49.38 37.32
N GLN A 10 7.93 -50.63 37.20
CA GLN A 10 7.60 -51.39 36.03
C GLN A 10 6.12 -51.17 35.66
N SER A 11 5.82 -50.91 34.39
CA SER A 11 4.65 -51.50 33.72
C SER A 11 4.95 -51.62 32.23
N ASP A 12 5.13 -52.87 31.84
CA ASP A 12 5.43 -53.48 30.55
C ASP A 12 4.70 -52.89 29.33
N PHE A 13 5.41 -52.71 28.20
CA PHE A 13 5.02 -53.23 26.88
C PHE A 13 6.25 -53.22 25.93
N PHE A 14 6.26 -54.18 25.02
CA PHE A 14 7.42 -54.78 24.35
C PHE A 14 8.19 -53.90 23.34
N ALA A 15 9.52 -54.09 23.36
CA ALA A 15 10.50 -54.18 22.27
C ALA A 15 10.16 -53.59 20.87
N GLY A 16 10.95 -52.59 20.45
CA GLY A 16 11.15 -52.21 19.05
C GLY A 16 11.78 -50.83 18.87
N ASP A 17 13.07 -50.79 18.48
CA ASP A 17 13.82 -49.66 17.92
C ASP A 17 13.75 -48.27 18.60
N LEU A 18 14.66 -48.06 19.55
CA LEU A 18 14.93 -46.76 20.16
C LEU A 18 16.02 -45.98 19.37
N HIS A 19 15.68 -45.50 18.17
CA HIS A 19 16.41 -44.41 17.51
C HIS A 19 15.45 -43.25 17.26
N ARG A 20 15.08 -42.54 18.33
CA ARG A 20 14.46 -41.22 18.21
C ARG A 20 14.70 -40.35 19.45
N LYS A 21 15.24 -39.16 19.16
CA LYS A 21 15.08 -37.87 19.85
C LYS A 21 15.66 -37.79 21.27
N TYR A 22 16.54 -36.82 21.51
CA TYR A 22 16.29 -35.64 22.35
C TYR A 22 17.57 -34.77 22.35
N ARG A 23 17.41 -33.50 21.94
CA ARG A 23 18.42 -32.43 21.91
C ARG A 23 17.91 -31.24 22.71
N SER A 24 18.86 -30.48 23.27
CA SER A 24 18.79 -29.17 23.95
C SER A 24 18.51 -29.20 25.46
N LEU A 25 19.42 -28.60 26.22
CA LEU A 25 19.45 -28.54 27.68
C LEU A 25 19.48 -27.06 28.10
N PRO A 26 18.35 -26.46 28.54
CA PRO A 26 18.29 -25.03 28.86
C PRO A 26 18.83 -24.69 30.25
N GLN A 27 18.99 -25.66 31.16
CA GLN A 27 19.56 -25.44 32.49
C GLN A 27 20.48 -26.58 32.92
N ARG A 28 21.58 -26.23 33.59
CA ARG A 28 22.50 -27.18 34.22
C ARG A 28 22.92 -26.66 35.59
N ASN A 29 22.74 -27.46 36.64
CA ASN A 29 23.05 -27.10 38.03
C ASN A 29 22.45 -25.75 38.48
N ASN A 30 21.18 -25.48 38.15
CA ASN A 30 20.46 -24.23 38.41
C ASN A 30 21.00 -22.97 37.70
N VAL A 31 21.83 -23.12 36.67
CA VAL A 31 22.31 -22.01 35.83
C VAL A 31 21.67 -22.11 34.44
N ASN A 32 21.08 -21.00 33.96
CA ASN A 32 20.57 -20.89 32.58
C ASN A 32 21.74 -20.91 31.60
N VAL A 33 21.70 -21.80 30.61
CA VAL A 33 22.77 -21.97 29.60
C VAL A 33 22.28 -21.67 28.18
N GLU A 34 21.13 -21.04 28.05
CA GLU A 34 20.60 -20.57 26.76
C GLU A 34 21.55 -19.53 26.14
N GLY A 35 22.08 -19.83 24.95
CA GLY A 35 23.10 -19.01 24.27
C GLY A 35 24.56 -19.25 24.71
N ALA A 36 24.82 -20.18 25.63
CA ALA A 36 26.19 -20.50 26.06
C ALA A 36 26.96 -21.31 25.01
N THR A 37 28.26 -21.04 24.89
CA THR A 37 29.15 -21.80 24.01
C THR A 37 29.38 -23.23 24.54
N HIS A 38 29.67 -24.18 23.64
CA HIS A 38 29.92 -25.58 24.01
C HIS A 38 30.99 -25.74 25.11
N LYS A 39 32.04 -24.91 25.07
CA LYS A 39 33.11 -24.89 26.08
C LYS A 39 32.59 -24.49 27.47
N GLN A 40 31.75 -23.45 27.55
CA GLN A 40 31.16 -22.98 28.81
C GLN A 40 30.24 -24.04 29.42
N VAL A 41 29.44 -24.71 28.59
CA VAL A 41 28.56 -25.81 29.04
C VAL A 41 29.39 -26.98 29.56
N VAL A 42 30.50 -27.32 28.91
CA VAL A 42 31.43 -28.40 29.31
C VAL A 42 32.15 -28.09 30.63
N ASP A 43 32.55 -26.85 30.86
CA ASP A 43 33.23 -26.45 32.11
C ASP A 43 32.25 -26.42 33.31
N LEU A 44 30.97 -26.09 33.07
CA LEU A 44 29.88 -26.22 34.06
C LEU A 44 29.57 -27.68 34.45
N ILE A 45 29.86 -28.65 33.57
CA ILE A 45 29.76 -30.09 33.89
C ILE A 45 30.87 -30.47 34.85
N LYS A 46 32.09 -30.04 34.52
CA LYS A 46 33.31 -30.40 35.26
C LYS A 46 33.31 -29.81 36.66
N SER A 47 32.65 -28.66 36.86
CA SER A 47 32.50 -28.03 38.17
C SER A 47 31.35 -28.62 39.02
N GLY A 48 30.49 -29.46 38.43
CA GLY A 48 29.29 -30.01 39.07
C GLY A 48 29.48 -31.25 39.95
N GLY A 49 30.69 -31.80 40.03
CA GLY A 49 30.96 -33.05 40.77
C GLY A 49 30.30 -34.28 40.13
N ASP A 50 29.84 -35.22 40.96
CA ASP A 50 29.40 -36.56 40.53
C ASP A 50 27.90 -36.68 40.19
N VAL A 51 27.11 -35.61 40.35
CA VAL A 51 25.65 -35.63 40.13
C VAL A 51 25.24 -34.51 39.20
N LEU A 52 24.42 -34.83 38.20
CA LEU A 52 23.91 -33.87 37.22
C LEU A 52 22.38 -33.77 37.28
N THR A 53 21.86 -32.58 37.52
CA THR A 53 20.40 -32.33 37.47
C THR A 53 20.05 -31.63 36.16
N LEU A 54 19.10 -32.20 35.41
CA LEU A 54 18.64 -31.71 34.10
C LEU A 54 17.12 -31.51 34.13
N THR A 55 16.66 -30.36 33.63
CA THR A 55 15.24 -30.08 33.40
C THR A 55 14.91 -30.43 31.96
N VAL A 56 14.01 -31.40 31.75
CA VAL A 56 13.52 -31.79 30.42
C VAL A 56 12.25 -31.00 30.13
N ILE A 57 12.24 -30.22 29.05
CA ILE A 57 11.07 -29.51 28.56
C ILE A 57 10.49 -30.32 27.39
N SER A 58 9.25 -30.76 27.49
CA SER A 58 8.54 -31.41 26.38
C SER A 58 7.96 -30.34 25.46
N VAL A 59 8.43 -30.29 24.21
CA VAL A 59 7.86 -29.44 23.16
C VAL A 59 7.02 -30.29 22.20
N THR A 60 6.07 -29.66 21.52
CA THR A 60 5.26 -30.34 20.50
C THR A 60 6.12 -30.80 19.32
N PRO A 61 5.69 -31.81 18.52
CA PRO A 61 6.44 -32.26 17.35
C PRO A 61 6.79 -31.14 16.37
N GLN A 62 5.91 -30.13 16.23
CA GLN A 62 6.11 -28.95 15.39
C GLN A 62 7.19 -28.00 15.95
N GLU A 63 7.25 -27.82 17.28
CA GLU A 63 8.29 -27.01 17.91
C GLU A 63 9.65 -27.71 17.92
N ALA A 64 9.67 -29.04 18.00
CA ALA A 64 10.89 -29.83 17.87
C ALA A 64 11.53 -29.68 16.48
N GLU A 65 10.72 -29.63 15.40
CA GLU A 65 11.20 -29.40 14.03
C GLU A 65 11.80 -28.00 13.84
N ARG A 66 11.33 -26.99 14.58
CA ARG A 66 11.90 -25.61 14.56
C ARG A 66 13.29 -25.50 15.20
N LEU A 67 13.65 -26.45 16.06
CA LEU A 67 14.87 -26.42 16.88
C LEU A 67 15.99 -27.31 16.31
N GLU A 68 15.74 -28.03 15.21
CA GLU A 68 16.79 -28.74 14.48
C GLU A 68 17.58 -27.73 13.62
N PRO A 69 18.87 -27.47 13.91
CA PRO A 69 19.69 -26.65 13.04
C PRO A 69 19.89 -27.41 11.74
N CYS A 70 19.26 -26.90 10.68
CA CYS A 70 19.51 -27.33 9.32
C CYS A 70 20.90 -26.83 8.94
N GLU A 71 21.88 -27.74 8.92
CA GLU A 71 23.14 -27.49 8.23
C GLU A 71 22.83 -27.40 6.73
N ASP A 72 23.33 -26.33 6.11
CA ASP A 72 23.31 -26.02 4.68
C ASP A 72 21.99 -25.56 4.05
N LEU A 73 21.73 -24.24 4.13
CA LEU A 73 21.59 -23.33 2.97
C LEU A 73 21.15 -21.95 3.48
N SER A 74 21.84 -20.90 3.03
CA SER A 74 21.56 -19.49 3.30
C SER A 74 20.30 -18.97 2.58
N TYR A 75 19.20 -19.72 2.63
CA TYR A 75 17.89 -19.19 2.28
C TYR A 75 17.30 -18.61 3.55
N ALA A 76 17.06 -17.30 3.56
CA ALA A 76 16.24 -16.68 4.58
C ALA A 76 14.96 -17.52 4.75
N SER A 77 14.71 -18.02 5.96
CA SER A 77 13.49 -18.78 6.26
C SER A 77 12.29 -17.88 5.97
N VAL A 78 11.64 -18.07 4.82
CA VAL A 78 10.47 -17.28 4.42
C VAL A 78 9.31 -17.63 5.35
N ASP A 79 8.74 -16.62 5.99
CA ASP A 79 7.58 -16.78 6.86
C ASP A 79 6.29 -16.87 6.04
N TYR A 80 5.69 -18.06 6.00
CA TYR A 80 4.42 -18.34 5.33
C TYR A 80 3.21 -18.27 6.28
N SER A 81 3.40 -17.90 7.55
CA SER A 81 2.34 -17.90 8.55
C SER A 81 1.37 -16.73 8.38
N GLU A 82 1.84 -15.62 7.79
CA GLU A 82 1.00 -14.45 7.56
C GLU A 82 0.00 -14.71 6.43
N LYS A 83 -1.25 -14.92 6.84
CA LYS A 83 -2.36 -15.16 5.95
C LYS A 83 -3.32 -13.98 5.91
N ARG A 84 -3.84 -13.68 4.73
CA ARG A 84 -4.89 -12.69 4.49
C ARG A 84 -6.01 -13.31 3.67
N SER A 85 -7.23 -12.87 3.91
CA SER A 85 -8.34 -13.21 3.03
C SER A 85 -8.40 -12.17 1.92
N LEU A 86 -8.04 -12.58 0.70
CA LEU A 86 -8.19 -11.77 -0.49
C LEU A 86 -9.40 -12.33 -1.27
N PRO A 87 -10.44 -11.52 -1.57
CA PRO A 87 -11.65 -11.97 -2.28
C PRO A 87 -11.39 -12.21 -3.79
N ILE A 88 -10.52 -13.17 -4.12
CA ILE A 88 -10.08 -13.47 -5.48
C ILE A 88 -11.01 -14.51 -6.10
N SER A 89 -11.39 -14.29 -7.36
CA SER A 89 -12.35 -15.12 -8.07
C SER A 89 -11.96 -15.26 -9.55
N VAL A 90 -12.45 -16.31 -10.17
CA VAL A 90 -12.39 -16.53 -11.62
C VAL A 90 -13.82 -16.78 -12.08
N PRO A 91 -14.68 -15.75 -12.16
CA PRO A 91 -16.12 -15.92 -12.36
C PRO A 91 -16.47 -16.55 -13.71
N ASP A 92 -15.69 -16.28 -14.76
CA ASP A 92 -16.00 -16.71 -16.13
C ASP A 92 -14.75 -16.98 -16.98
N TYR A 93 -14.97 -17.40 -18.22
CA TYR A 93 -13.97 -17.60 -19.25
C TYR A 93 -14.51 -17.16 -20.61
N HIS A 94 -13.62 -16.76 -21.52
CA HIS A 94 -13.98 -16.35 -22.88
C HIS A 94 -13.07 -17.04 -23.91
N VAL A 95 -13.58 -17.22 -25.13
CA VAL A 95 -12.78 -17.66 -26.27
C VAL A 95 -12.29 -16.42 -27.01
N ARG A 96 -10.97 -16.24 -27.09
CA ARG A 96 -10.35 -15.22 -27.93
C ARG A 96 -9.87 -15.84 -29.24
N GLU A 97 -9.97 -15.08 -30.32
CA GLU A 97 -9.45 -15.45 -31.63
C GLU A 97 -8.35 -14.45 -32.02
N ARG A 98 -7.10 -14.91 -32.13
CA ARG A 98 -5.96 -14.08 -32.54
C ARG A 98 -5.22 -14.80 -33.66
N LYS A 99 -4.99 -14.12 -34.78
CA LYS A 99 -4.25 -14.66 -35.94
C LYS A 99 -4.75 -16.05 -36.39
N HIS A 100 -6.08 -16.27 -36.40
CA HIS A 100 -6.75 -17.54 -36.73
C HIS A 100 -6.56 -18.70 -35.72
N GLU A 101 -6.03 -18.45 -34.52
CA GLU A 101 -6.01 -19.40 -33.41
C GLU A 101 -7.07 -19.04 -32.37
N ARG A 102 -7.95 -20.00 -32.04
CA ARG A 102 -8.93 -19.87 -30.95
C ARG A 102 -8.38 -20.44 -29.66
N TYR A 103 -8.37 -19.65 -28.60
CA TYR A 103 -7.93 -20.10 -27.27
C TYR A 103 -8.84 -19.58 -26.16
N VAL A 104 -8.93 -20.35 -25.08
CA VAL A 104 -9.70 -19.98 -23.90
C VAL A 104 -8.85 -19.20 -22.93
N VAL A 105 -9.38 -18.08 -22.45
CA VAL A 105 -8.83 -17.28 -21.34
C VAL A 105 -9.81 -17.27 -20.17
N PHE A 106 -9.26 -17.29 -18.96
CA PHE A 106 -10.00 -17.23 -17.70
C PHE A 106 -9.84 -15.83 -17.12
N ASN A 107 -10.94 -15.22 -16.69
CA ASN A 107 -10.92 -13.84 -16.20
C ASN A 107 -10.77 -13.84 -14.69
N VAL A 108 -9.65 -13.32 -14.20
CA VAL A 108 -9.33 -13.21 -12.78
C VAL A 108 -9.85 -11.88 -12.24
N HIS A 109 -10.57 -11.93 -11.13
CA HIS A 109 -11.15 -10.78 -10.46
C HIS A 109 -10.77 -10.73 -8.98
N MET A 110 -10.64 -9.53 -8.42
CA MET A 110 -10.37 -9.28 -7.00
C MET A 110 -11.40 -8.30 -6.45
N ALA A 111 -12.14 -8.71 -5.41
CA ALA A 111 -13.23 -7.91 -4.82
C ALA A 111 -14.25 -7.43 -5.89
N GLY A 112 -14.52 -8.27 -6.89
CA GLY A 112 -15.38 -7.95 -8.04
C GLY A 112 -14.73 -7.10 -9.14
N ARG A 113 -13.45 -6.74 -9.03
CA ARG A 113 -12.71 -5.94 -10.02
C ARG A 113 -11.95 -6.86 -10.97
N HIS A 114 -12.03 -6.63 -12.28
CA HIS A 114 -11.24 -7.39 -13.25
C HIS A 114 -9.74 -7.05 -13.14
N LEU A 115 -8.89 -8.07 -12.91
CA LEU A 115 -7.43 -7.92 -12.88
C LEU A 115 -6.80 -8.28 -14.23
N CYS A 116 -7.03 -9.51 -14.71
CA CYS A 116 -6.46 -9.98 -15.97
C CYS A 116 -7.25 -11.11 -16.62
N SER A 117 -6.99 -11.34 -17.92
CA SER A 117 -7.42 -12.52 -18.66
C SER A 117 -6.22 -13.39 -19.01
N ARG A 118 -6.20 -14.65 -18.54
CA ARG A 118 -5.06 -15.57 -18.75
C ARG A 118 -5.50 -16.91 -19.31
N ARG A 119 -4.77 -17.46 -20.28
CA ARG A 119 -4.93 -18.86 -20.71
C ARG A 119 -4.26 -19.79 -19.71
N TYR A 120 -4.75 -21.02 -19.62
CA TYR A 120 -4.27 -22.03 -18.66
C TYR A 120 -2.73 -22.18 -18.61
N ARG A 121 -2.03 -22.10 -19.75
CA ARG A 121 -0.56 -22.24 -19.78
C ARG A 121 0.16 -21.18 -18.94
N GLU A 122 -0.43 -20.00 -18.78
CA GLU A 122 0.13 -18.90 -18.00
C GLU A 122 -0.03 -19.16 -16.51
N PHE A 123 -1.16 -19.73 -16.07
CA PHE A 123 -1.32 -20.24 -14.70
C PHE A 123 -0.29 -21.34 -14.38
N ALA A 124 -0.03 -22.24 -15.34
CA ALA A 124 0.98 -23.27 -15.19
C ALA A 124 2.40 -22.69 -15.10
N ALA A 125 2.69 -21.63 -15.87
CA ALA A 125 3.97 -20.93 -15.79
C ALA A 125 4.14 -20.22 -14.44
N LEU A 126 3.11 -19.50 -13.98
CA LEU A 126 3.08 -18.90 -12.63
C LEU A 126 3.35 -19.97 -11.56
N HIS A 127 2.64 -21.10 -11.60
CA HIS A 127 2.82 -22.18 -10.62
C HIS A 127 4.27 -22.69 -10.55
N LEU A 128 4.94 -22.80 -11.69
CA LEU A 128 6.34 -23.21 -11.75
C LEU A 128 7.28 -22.13 -11.23
N ALA A 129 7.01 -20.86 -11.54
CA ALA A 129 7.78 -19.72 -11.03
C ALA A 129 7.69 -19.64 -9.50
N LEU A 130 6.48 -19.69 -8.94
CA LEU A 130 6.26 -19.64 -7.49
C LEU A 130 6.89 -20.85 -6.79
N LYS A 131 6.83 -22.05 -7.37
CA LYS A 131 7.50 -23.23 -6.80
C LYS A 131 9.02 -23.11 -6.76
N LYS A 132 9.60 -22.40 -7.72
CA LYS A 132 11.05 -22.15 -7.78
C LYS A 132 11.47 -21.11 -6.75
N GLU A 133 10.63 -20.11 -6.52
CA GLU A 133 10.88 -18.99 -5.61
C GLU A 133 10.63 -19.38 -4.14
N PHE A 134 9.49 -19.99 -3.84
CA PHE A 134 9.04 -20.31 -2.48
C PHE A 134 9.26 -21.78 -2.15
N ILE A 135 10.54 -22.15 -1.99
CA ILE A 135 10.95 -23.51 -1.61
C ILE A 135 10.41 -23.82 -0.20
N GLY A 136 9.85 -25.02 -0.03
CA GLY A 136 9.27 -25.47 1.24
C GLY A 136 7.80 -25.10 1.44
N PHE A 137 7.22 -24.22 0.60
CA PHE A 137 5.77 -24.00 0.62
C PHE A 137 5.04 -25.18 -0.05
N ASN A 138 4.03 -25.72 0.63
CA ASN A 138 3.21 -26.81 0.08
C ASN A 138 2.10 -26.25 -0.82
N PHE A 139 2.44 -26.04 -2.09
CA PHE A 139 1.51 -25.48 -3.07
C PHE A 139 0.27 -26.38 -3.30
N PRO A 140 -0.94 -25.78 -3.40
CA PRO A 140 -2.13 -26.52 -3.79
C PRO A 140 -1.97 -27.12 -5.20
N LYS A 141 -2.69 -28.22 -5.46
CA LYS A 141 -2.67 -28.86 -6.77
C LYS A 141 -3.30 -27.93 -7.81
N LEU A 142 -2.52 -27.57 -8.84
CA LEU A 142 -3.04 -26.89 -10.02
C LEU A 142 -3.86 -27.88 -10.87
N PRO A 143 -5.00 -27.46 -11.48
CA PRO A 143 -5.72 -28.30 -12.44
C PRO A 143 -4.79 -28.84 -13.52
N GLY A 144 -4.93 -30.10 -13.90
CA GLY A 144 -4.04 -30.74 -14.86
C GLY A 144 -4.23 -30.29 -16.32
N LYS A 145 -3.18 -30.47 -17.13
CA LYS A 145 -3.28 -30.38 -18.60
C LYS A 145 -4.09 -31.57 -19.12
N TRP A 146 -4.90 -31.30 -20.14
CA TRP A 146 -5.65 -32.33 -20.86
C TRP A 146 -5.24 -32.28 -22.33
N PRO A 147 -4.98 -33.43 -23.00
CA PRO A 147 -4.44 -33.45 -24.36
C PRO A 147 -5.49 -33.14 -25.44
N PHE A 148 -6.79 -33.16 -25.10
CA PHE A 148 -7.89 -32.88 -26.02
C PHE A 148 -8.57 -31.54 -25.73
N GLN A 149 -9.35 -31.06 -26.71
CA GLN A 149 -10.24 -29.92 -26.49
C GLN A 149 -11.21 -30.24 -25.34
N LEU A 150 -11.33 -29.30 -24.41
CA LEU A 150 -12.19 -29.47 -23.24
C LEU A 150 -13.66 -29.24 -23.62
N SER A 151 -14.55 -30.06 -23.05
CA SER A 151 -15.99 -29.75 -23.02
C SER A 151 -16.28 -28.55 -22.11
N GLU A 152 -17.46 -27.94 -22.24
CA GLU A 152 -17.89 -26.83 -21.36
C GLU A 152 -17.84 -27.22 -19.88
N GLN A 153 -18.30 -28.42 -19.55
CA GLN A 153 -18.24 -28.95 -18.18
C GLN A 153 -16.79 -29.04 -17.66
N GLN A 154 -15.85 -29.46 -18.51
CA GLN A 154 -14.43 -29.53 -18.15
C GLN A 154 -13.79 -28.14 -18.06
N LEU A 155 -14.22 -27.18 -18.88
CA LEU A 155 -13.77 -25.79 -18.80
C LEU A 155 -14.22 -25.12 -17.49
N ASP A 156 -15.48 -25.29 -17.11
CA ASP A 156 -16.01 -24.77 -15.86
C ASP A 156 -15.39 -25.48 -14.63
N ALA A 157 -15.13 -26.80 -14.71
CA ALA A 157 -14.36 -27.49 -13.68
C ALA A 157 -12.93 -26.95 -13.54
N ARG A 158 -12.26 -26.65 -14.67
CA ARG A 158 -10.93 -26.02 -14.67
C ARG A 158 -11.00 -24.60 -14.10
N ARG A 159 -12.00 -23.78 -14.48
CA ARG A 159 -12.24 -22.43 -13.94
C ARG A 159 -12.31 -22.44 -12.41
N ARG A 160 -13.19 -23.28 -11.83
CA ARG A 160 -13.29 -23.45 -10.37
C ARG A 160 -11.97 -23.90 -9.74
N GLY A 161 -11.25 -24.81 -10.39
CA GLY A 161 -9.96 -25.28 -9.89
C GLY A 161 -8.86 -24.22 -9.91
N LEU A 162 -8.89 -23.31 -10.90
CA LEU A 162 -7.97 -22.16 -10.97
C LEU A 162 -8.30 -21.12 -9.89
N GLU A 163 -9.59 -20.86 -9.64
CA GLU A 163 -10.07 -20.02 -8.55
C GLU A 163 -9.56 -20.53 -7.19
N GLN A 164 -9.86 -21.79 -6.86
CA GLN A 164 -9.40 -22.41 -5.60
C GLN A 164 -7.86 -22.44 -5.45
N TYR A 165 -7.14 -22.53 -6.58
CA TYR A 165 -5.68 -22.45 -6.58
C TYR A 165 -5.23 -21.03 -6.19
N LEU A 166 -5.76 -20.00 -6.85
CA LEU A 166 -5.43 -18.61 -6.58
C LEU A 166 -5.83 -18.21 -5.16
N GLU A 167 -7.02 -18.56 -4.69
CA GLU A 167 -7.47 -18.29 -3.31
C GLU A 167 -6.46 -18.78 -2.27
N LYS A 168 -5.91 -19.99 -2.44
CA LYS A 168 -4.96 -20.58 -1.49
C LYS A 168 -3.56 -19.99 -1.58
N VAL A 169 -3.12 -19.64 -2.78
CA VAL A 169 -1.78 -19.07 -3.02
C VAL A 169 -1.74 -17.60 -2.61
N CYS A 170 -2.72 -16.81 -3.05
CA CYS A 170 -2.86 -15.40 -2.69
C CYS A 170 -3.23 -15.19 -1.22
N ALA A 171 -3.71 -16.23 -0.51
CA ALA A 171 -3.93 -16.13 0.93
C ALA A 171 -2.63 -15.96 1.73
N VAL A 172 -1.45 -16.29 1.18
CA VAL A 172 -0.16 -16.15 1.85
C VAL A 172 0.50 -14.85 1.39
N ARG A 173 0.70 -13.91 2.33
CA ARG A 173 1.10 -12.52 1.99
C ARG A 173 2.34 -12.46 1.11
N VAL A 174 3.43 -13.13 1.52
CA VAL A 174 4.71 -13.12 0.79
C VAL A 174 4.62 -13.69 -0.62
N ILE A 175 3.65 -14.56 -0.91
CA ILE A 175 3.44 -15.13 -2.25
C ILE A 175 2.54 -14.24 -3.09
N ALA A 176 1.51 -13.63 -2.48
CA ALA A 176 0.69 -12.63 -3.17
C ALA A 176 1.53 -11.42 -3.59
N GLU A 177 2.38 -10.92 -2.69
CA GLU A 177 3.20 -9.73 -2.93
C GLU A 177 4.43 -10.01 -3.81
N SER A 178 4.62 -11.23 -4.32
CA SER A 178 5.77 -11.57 -5.15
C SER A 178 5.67 -11.00 -6.56
N ASP A 179 6.82 -10.65 -7.14
CA ASP A 179 6.91 -10.10 -8.50
C ASP A 179 6.25 -11.00 -9.54
N ALA A 180 6.41 -12.33 -9.40
CA ALA A 180 5.78 -13.30 -10.30
C ALA A 180 4.24 -13.26 -10.23
N MET A 181 3.66 -13.08 -9.04
CA MET A 181 2.22 -12.94 -8.89
C MET A 181 1.73 -11.59 -9.42
N GLN A 182 2.43 -10.51 -9.08
CA GLN A 182 2.12 -9.16 -9.57
C GLN A 182 2.13 -9.10 -11.09
N GLU A 183 3.15 -9.66 -11.73
CA GLU A 183 3.26 -9.75 -13.19
C GLU A 183 2.12 -10.59 -13.78
N PHE A 184 1.76 -11.71 -13.15
CA PHE A 184 0.67 -12.55 -13.62
C PHE A 184 -0.69 -11.83 -13.58
N LEU A 185 -0.96 -11.09 -12.50
CA LEU A 185 -2.19 -10.34 -12.29
C LEU A 185 -2.25 -9.02 -13.08
N THR A 186 -1.09 -8.51 -13.52
CA THR A 186 -1.00 -7.29 -14.34
C THR A 186 -1.20 -7.61 -15.81
N ASP A 187 -2.36 -7.24 -16.36
CA ASP A 187 -2.65 -7.47 -17.76
C ASP A 187 -1.87 -6.49 -18.66
N ARG A 188 -0.89 -7.00 -19.42
CA ARG A 188 -0.10 -6.21 -20.37
C ARG A 188 -1.06 -5.66 -21.44
N LEU A 189 -1.16 -4.34 -21.54
CA LEU A 189 -1.92 -3.68 -22.61
C LEU A 189 -1.41 -4.22 -23.96
N GLU A 190 -2.31 -4.70 -24.81
CA GLU A 190 -1.92 -5.23 -26.12
C GLU A 190 -1.35 -4.07 -26.96
N GLU A 191 -0.14 -4.24 -27.50
CA GLU A 191 0.67 -3.22 -28.19
C GLU A 191 0.02 -2.60 -29.46
N ASP A 192 -1.23 -2.95 -29.79
CA ASP A 192 -1.91 -2.59 -31.04
C ASP A 192 -2.85 -1.36 -30.92
N GLY A 193 -2.76 -0.56 -29.86
CA GLY A 193 -3.59 0.64 -29.67
C GLY A 193 -5.06 0.35 -29.33
N ASP A 194 -5.39 -0.90 -29.02
CA ASP A 194 -6.69 -1.32 -28.49
C ASP A 194 -6.88 -0.77 -27.07
N GLN A 195 -8.04 -0.13 -26.83
CA GLN A 195 -8.38 0.44 -25.52
C GLN A 195 -8.72 -0.65 -24.48
N GLY A 196 -8.79 -1.91 -24.92
CA GLY A 196 -9.11 -3.07 -24.10
C GLY A 196 -10.59 -3.12 -23.73
N PRO A 197 -11.02 -4.18 -23.01
CA PRO A 197 -12.40 -4.32 -22.58
C PRO A 197 -12.80 -3.21 -21.61
N ALA A 198 -14.10 -2.92 -21.52
CA ALA A 198 -14.62 -2.04 -20.50
C ALA A 198 -14.47 -2.68 -19.10
N VAL A 199 -14.07 -1.88 -18.12
CA VAL A 199 -13.86 -2.27 -16.73
C VAL A 199 -14.60 -1.32 -15.80
N ASP A 200 -15.07 -1.86 -14.68
CA ASP A 200 -15.70 -1.07 -13.63
C ASP A 200 -14.66 -0.57 -12.63
N LEU A 201 -14.51 0.74 -12.55
CA LEU A 201 -13.67 1.41 -11.57
C LEU A 201 -14.54 2.02 -10.48
N LYS A 202 -14.21 1.73 -9.21
CA LYS A 202 -14.85 2.38 -8.06
C LYS A 202 -14.07 3.65 -7.71
N VAL A 203 -14.74 4.73 -7.40
CA VAL A 203 -14.09 6.00 -7.03
C VAL A 203 -14.76 6.53 -5.77
N LEU A 204 -13.95 6.82 -4.76
CA LEU A 204 -14.40 7.41 -3.51
C LEU A 204 -14.65 8.91 -3.71
N LEU A 205 -15.86 9.37 -3.46
CA LEU A 205 -16.22 10.77 -3.48
C LEU A 205 -15.91 11.44 -2.14
N PRO A 206 -15.79 12.80 -2.10
CA PRO A 206 -15.48 13.52 -0.86
C PRO A 206 -16.53 13.34 0.25
N ASP A 207 -17.79 13.11 -0.11
CA ASP A 207 -18.90 12.80 0.81
C ASP A 207 -18.92 11.35 1.31
N ARG A 208 -17.87 10.58 0.99
CA ARG A 208 -17.65 9.16 1.34
C ARG A 208 -18.52 8.17 0.57
N GLU A 209 -19.31 8.63 -0.40
CA GLU A 209 -19.95 7.72 -1.33
C GLU A 209 -18.93 7.07 -2.26
N VAL A 210 -19.22 5.85 -2.71
CA VAL A 210 -18.40 5.16 -3.71
C VAL A 210 -19.23 5.02 -4.97
N VAL A 211 -18.82 5.71 -6.02
CA VAL A 211 -19.42 5.58 -7.35
C VAL A 211 -18.65 4.56 -8.18
N THR A 212 -19.35 3.92 -9.12
CA THR A 212 -18.72 3.03 -10.10
C THR A 212 -18.89 3.65 -11.49
N VAL A 213 -17.79 3.73 -12.24
CA VAL A 213 -17.77 4.15 -13.64
C VAL A 213 -17.22 3.03 -14.50
N THR A 214 -17.86 2.80 -15.64
CA THR A 214 -17.45 1.80 -16.62
C THR A 214 -16.67 2.49 -17.72
N VAL A 215 -15.38 2.18 -17.84
CA VAL A 215 -14.46 2.84 -18.78
C VAL A 215 -13.62 1.79 -19.52
N PRO A 216 -13.05 2.09 -20.69
CA PRO A 216 -12.06 1.21 -21.30
C PRO A 216 -10.88 0.96 -20.35
N LYS A 217 -10.30 -0.24 -20.40
CA LYS A 217 -9.14 -0.61 -19.56
C LYS A 217 -7.97 0.37 -19.68
N ALA A 218 -7.70 0.85 -20.90
CA ALA A 218 -6.63 1.80 -21.18
C ALA A 218 -7.00 3.27 -20.91
N ALA A 219 -8.20 3.55 -20.37
CA ALA A 219 -8.64 4.91 -20.08
C ALA A 219 -7.62 5.65 -19.22
N SER A 220 -7.38 6.91 -19.59
CA SER A 220 -6.48 7.79 -18.86
C SER A 220 -7.17 8.36 -17.61
N ALA A 221 -6.41 8.93 -16.67
CA ALA A 221 -6.94 9.59 -15.49
C ALA A 221 -7.93 10.71 -15.85
N LYS A 222 -7.68 11.41 -16.96
CA LYS A 222 -8.60 12.40 -17.51
C LYS A 222 -9.93 11.77 -17.93
N ASP A 223 -9.91 10.69 -18.70
CA ASP A 223 -11.12 10.02 -19.19
C ASP A 223 -11.96 9.47 -18.02
N VAL A 224 -11.29 8.89 -17.02
CA VAL A 224 -11.96 8.40 -15.80
C VAL A 224 -12.58 9.56 -15.02
N TYR A 225 -11.87 10.68 -14.87
CA TYR A 225 -12.41 11.86 -14.19
C TYR A 225 -13.64 12.44 -14.91
N GLU A 226 -13.60 12.52 -16.24
CA GLU A 226 -14.73 12.96 -17.06
C GLU A 226 -15.94 12.02 -16.89
N ALA A 227 -15.71 10.71 -16.88
CA ALA A 227 -16.77 9.72 -16.61
C ALA A 227 -17.39 9.89 -15.22
N VAL A 228 -16.57 10.18 -14.19
CA VAL A 228 -17.06 10.47 -12.83
C VAL A 228 -17.90 11.76 -12.82
N CYS A 229 -17.43 12.84 -13.45
CA CYS A 229 -18.17 14.10 -13.55
C CYS A 229 -19.55 13.89 -14.18
N CYS A 230 -19.60 13.17 -15.31
CA CYS A 230 -20.86 12.80 -15.96
C CYS A 230 -21.77 11.96 -15.03
N ARG A 231 -21.20 11.00 -14.30
CA ARG A 231 -21.96 10.09 -13.41
C ARG A 231 -22.59 10.82 -12.21
N VAL A 232 -21.92 11.85 -11.68
CA VAL A 232 -22.40 12.60 -10.51
C VAL A 232 -23.13 13.90 -10.88
N GLY A 233 -23.16 14.25 -12.18
CA GLY A 233 -23.78 15.49 -12.66
C GLY A 233 -22.99 16.75 -12.29
N LEU A 234 -21.65 16.66 -12.22
CA LEU A 234 -20.80 17.82 -11.95
C LEU A 234 -20.72 18.70 -13.21
N ASP A 235 -21.08 19.97 -13.09
CA ASP A 235 -21.02 20.91 -14.19
C ASP A 235 -19.57 21.25 -14.59
N THR A 236 -19.39 21.78 -15.80
CA THR A 236 -18.08 22.07 -16.39
C THR A 236 -17.29 23.15 -15.65
N GLU A 237 -17.94 24.03 -14.90
CA GLU A 237 -17.27 25.05 -14.11
C GLU A 237 -16.76 24.46 -12.79
N THR A 238 -17.64 23.79 -12.05
CA THR A 238 -17.30 23.11 -10.79
C THR A 238 -16.26 22.01 -10.99
N SER A 239 -16.30 21.27 -12.11
CA SER A 239 -15.35 20.18 -12.37
C SER A 239 -13.89 20.64 -12.48
N LYS A 240 -13.63 21.94 -12.63
CA LYS A 240 -12.27 22.50 -12.61
C LYS A 240 -11.67 22.54 -11.21
N TYR A 241 -12.47 22.39 -10.17
CA TYR A 241 -12.08 22.53 -8.76
C TYR A 241 -11.83 21.19 -8.05
N PHE A 242 -11.94 20.09 -8.78
CA PHE A 242 -11.68 18.74 -8.29
C PHE A 242 -10.87 17.98 -9.33
N TYR A 243 -10.26 16.87 -8.90
CA TYR A 243 -9.62 15.95 -9.82
C TYR A 243 -9.58 14.53 -9.26
N LEU A 244 -9.02 13.60 -10.04
CA LEU A 244 -8.80 12.21 -9.66
C LEU A 244 -7.45 12.05 -8.94
N PHE A 245 -7.48 11.38 -7.80
CA PHE A 245 -6.34 11.15 -6.91
C PHE A 245 -6.18 9.65 -6.64
N GLU A 246 -4.94 9.20 -6.48
CA GLU A 246 -4.63 7.90 -5.89
C GLU A 246 -4.52 8.02 -4.38
N ILE A 247 -5.25 7.17 -3.67
CA ILE A 247 -5.10 6.94 -2.23
C ILE A 247 -3.88 6.02 -2.06
N VAL A 248 -2.78 6.59 -1.56
CA VAL A 248 -1.55 5.86 -1.27
C VAL A 248 -1.52 5.43 0.20
N GLU A 249 -0.49 4.69 0.59
CA GLU A 249 -0.26 4.32 1.98
C GLU A 249 -0.12 5.56 2.90
N TYR A 250 -0.30 5.37 4.21
CA TYR A 250 -0.15 6.41 5.25
C TYR A 250 -1.16 7.58 5.20
N ASN A 251 -2.36 7.36 4.66
CA ASN A 251 -3.42 8.39 4.58
C ASN A 251 -2.97 9.63 3.79
N PHE A 252 -2.28 9.43 2.67
CA PHE A 252 -1.99 10.50 1.71
C PHE A 252 -2.68 10.20 0.38
N GLU A 253 -3.04 11.27 -0.33
CA GLU A 253 -3.66 11.19 -1.64
C GLU A 253 -2.86 12.03 -2.61
N ARG A 254 -2.31 11.41 -3.66
CA ARG A 254 -1.57 12.13 -4.71
C ARG A 254 -2.47 12.37 -5.90
N LYS A 255 -2.38 13.56 -6.51
CA LYS A 255 -3.07 13.84 -7.78
C LYS A 255 -2.48 12.95 -8.88
N LEU A 256 -3.34 12.36 -9.70
CA LEU A 256 -2.91 11.63 -10.89
C LEU A 256 -2.49 12.59 -11.99
N GLN A 257 -1.52 12.18 -12.79
CA GLN A 257 -1.21 12.84 -14.05
C GLN A 257 -2.27 12.48 -15.10
N PRO A 258 -2.62 13.39 -16.02
CA PRO A 258 -3.68 13.15 -17.00
C PRO A 258 -3.48 11.91 -17.87
N HIS A 259 -2.22 11.48 -18.07
CA HIS A 259 -1.82 10.34 -18.88
C HIS A 259 -1.67 9.03 -18.10
N GLU A 260 -1.75 9.05 -16.77
CA GLU A 260 -1.73 7.82 -15.96
C GLU A 260 -2.98 6.97 -16.24
N HIS A 261 -2.87 5.65 -16.07
CA HIS A 261 -3.95 4.70 -16.33
C HIS A 261 -4.52 4.16 -14.99
N PRO A 262 -5.70 4.63 -14.54
CA PRO A 262 -6.22 4.27 -13.21
C PRO A 262 -6.50 2.77 -13.02
N HIS A 263 -6.78 2.02 -14.10
CA HIS A 263 -6.93 0.56 -14.02
C HIS A 263 -5.62 -0.13 -13.60
N THR A 264 -4.47 0.36 -14.06
CA THR A 264 -3.16 -0.18 -13.65
C THR A 264 -2.91 0.00 -12.16
N LEU A 265 -3.23 1.18 -11.61
CA LEU A 265 -3.13 1.45 -10.17
C LEU A 265 -4.05 0.54 -9.35
N TYR A 266 -5.23 0.25 -9.89
CA TYR A 266 -6.19 -0.69 -9.34
C TYR A 266 -5.64 -2.10 -9.22
N ILE A 267 -4.88 -2.54 -10.23
CA ILE A 267 -4.21 -3.85 -10.20
C ILE A 267 -3.05 -3.82 -9.22
N GLN A 268 -2.20 -2.80 -9.22
CA GLN A 268 -1.04 -2.73 -8.32
C GLN A 268 -1.45 -2.74 -6.84
N ASN A 269 -2.59 -2.13 -6.51
CA ASN A 269 -3.14 -2.07 -5.15
C ASN A 269 -4.13 -3.22 -4.84
N TYR A 270 -4.05 -4.36 -5.54
CA TYR A 270 -5.04 -5.44 -5.35
C TYR A 270 -5.03 -6.08 -3.95
N SER A 271 -3.91 -5.98 -3.22
CA SER A 271 -3.72 -6.55 -1.88
C SER A 271 -4.33 -5.69 -0.77
N THR A 272 -4.78 -4.46 -1.07
CA THR A 272 -5.36 -3.54 -0.08
C THR A 272 -6.80 -3.91 0.26
N ALA A 273 -7.17 -3.86 1.54
CA ALA A 273 -8.53 -4.13 2.02
C ALA A 273 -9.58 -3.07 1.58
N SER A 274 -9.12 -1.93 1.06
CA SER A 274 -9.97 -0.81 0.64
C SER A 274 -10.78 -1.11 -0.61
N ALA A 275 -12.00 -0.58 -0.66
CA ALA A 275 -12.94 -0.76 -1.78
C ALA A 275 -12.51 -0.04 -3.08
N THR A 276 -11.52 0.86 -3.00
CA THR A 276 -10.87 1.55 -4.12
C THR A 276 -9.53 2.13 -3.66
N CYS A 277 -8.61 2.38 -4.59
CA CYS A 277 -7.44 3.24 -4.42
C CYS A 277 -7.59 4.60 -5.13
N LEU A 278 -8.78 4.90 -5.67
CA LEU A 278 -9.07 6.14 -6.39
C LEU A 278 -10.05 6.99 -5.58
N SER A 279 -9.79 8.29 -5.54
CA SER A 279 -10.70 9.26 -4.93
C SER A 279 -10.81 10.54 -5.75
N ILE A 280 -11.92 11.24 -5.58
CA ILE A 280 -12.04 12.64 -5.98
C ILE A 280 -11.62 13.50 -4.80
N ARG A 281 -10.74 14.46 -5.04
CA ARG A 281 -10.32 15.45 -4.04
C ARG A 281 -10.35 16.85 -4.64
N ARG A 282 -10.43 17.85 -3.76
CA ARG A 282 -10.30 19.27 -4.10
C ARG A 282 -9.00 19.51 -4.86
N TRP A 283 -9.12 20.17 -6.01
CA TRP A 283 -8.06 20.73 -6.83
C TRP A 283 -8.31 22.23 -7.03
N LEU A 284 -8.38 22.92 -5.89
CA LEU A 284 -8.67 24.34 -5.76
C LEU A 284 -7.97 24.87 -4.51
N PHE A 285 -7.10 25.85 -4.67
CA PHE A 285 -6.40 26.52 -3.57
C PHE A 285 -7.11 27.81 -3.18
N ASN A 286 -7.64 28.56 -4.16
CA ASN A 286 -8.43 29.76 -3.95
C ASN A 286 -9.90 29.43 -3.65
N ILE A 287 -10.14 29.22 -2.37
CA ILE A 287 -11.41 28.88 -1.70
C ILE A 287 -12.43 30.04 -1.58
N SER A 288 -12.11 31.26 -2.04
CA SER A 288 -13.04 32.40 -2.02
C SER A 288 -14.01 32.40 -3.20
N ARG A 289 -13.85 31.46 -4.13
CA ARG A 289 -14.68 31.36 -5.32
C ARG A 289 -16.13 31.00 -5.01
N PRO A 290 -17.08 31.46 -5.84
CA PRO A 290 -18.44 30.95 -5.77
C PRO A 290 -18.43 29.45 -6.09
N LEU A 291 -19.01 28.66 -5.20
CA LEU A 291 -19.05 27.21 -5.28
C LEU A 291 -20.51 26.76 -5.35
N SER A 292 -20.79 25.76 -6.18
CA SER A 292 -22.09 25.09 -6.18
C SER A 292 -22.36 24.39 -4.84
N GLU A 293 -23.63 24.13 -4.53
CA GLU A 293 -24.01 23.42 -3.30
C GLU A 293 -23.36 22.04 -3.17
N GLN A 294 -23.19 21.33 -4.30
CA GLN A 294 -22.49 20.05 -4.34
C GLN A 294 -21.01 20.23 -3.98
N ALA A 295 -20.33 21.21 -4.59
CA ALA A 295 -18.92 21.51 -4.31
C ALA A 295 -18.69 21.91 -2.84
N LEU A 296 -19.56 22.75 -2.28
CA LEU A 296 -19.53 23.12 -0.87
C LEU A 296 -19.68 21.91 0.05
N THR A 297 -20.57 20.98 -0.30
CA THR A 297 -20.78 19.75 0.47
C THR A 297 -19.53 18.86 0.43
N TRP A 298 -18.90 18.73 -0.74
CA TRP A 298 -17.65 17.98 -0.90
C TRP A 298 -16.48 18.62 -0.17
N ILE A 299 -16.31 19.93 -0.28
CA ILE A 299 -15.26 20.68 0.44
C ILE A 299 -15.49 20.58 1.94
N PHE A 300 -16.73 20.66 2.43
CA PHE A 300 -17.06 20.44 3.83
C PHE A 300 -16.56 19.08 4.34
N TRP A 301 -16.91 17.98 3.67
CA TRP A 301 -16.48 16.65 4.12
C TRP A 301 -14.96 16.46 4.02
N GLN A 302 -14.32 17.04 3.02
CA GLN A 302 -12.87 17.06 2.92
C GLN A 302 -12.23 17.88 4.06
N THR A 303 -12.76 19.06 4.40
CA THR A 303 -12.28 19.85 5.54
C THR A 303 -12.48 19.12 6.86
N VAL A 304 -13.57 18.36 7.01
CA VAL A 304 -13.78 17.48 8.17
C VAL A 304 -12.66 16.44 8.28
N ASP A 305 -12.29 15.80 7.18
CA ASP A 305 -11.17 14.84 7.11
C ASP A 305 -9.83 15.52 7.46
N GLU A 306 -9.54 16.68 6.87
CA GLU A 306 -8.32 17.48 7.10
C GLU A 306 -8.18 17.94 8.57
N VAL A 307 -9.28 18.33 9.23
CA VAL A 307 -9.29 18.63 10.68
C VAL A 307 -9.03 17.37 11.50
N ASN A 308 -9.63 16.23 11.15
CA ASN A 308 -9.44 14.98 11.88
C ASN A 308 -8.00 14.44 11.74
N ARG A 309 -7.35 14.67 10.59
CA ARG A 309 -5.95 14.33 10.34
C ARG A 309 -4.96 15.34 10.96
N GLY A 310 -5.45 16.46 11.49
CA GLY A 310 -4.61 17.51 12.09
C GLY A 310 -3.90 18.40 11.07
N HIS A 311 -4.27 18.33 9.79
CA HIS A 311 -3.75 19.24 8.75
C HIS A 311 -4.25 20.66 8.99
N ILE A 312 -5.48 20.78 9.51
CA ILE A 312 -6.06 22.05 9.97
C ILE A 312 -5.98 22.09 11.49
N THR A 313 -5.27 23.09 12.02
CA THR A 313 -5.07 23.23 13.46
C THR A 313 -6.26 23.91 14.10
N ALA A 314 -7.16 23.11 14.68
CA ALA A 314 -8.39 23.60 15.31
C ALA A 314 -8.20 24.19 16.73
N GLY A 315 -7.18 23.74 17.47
CA GLY A 315 -6.92 24.20 18.84
C GLY A 315 -8.18 24.14 19.72
N GLU A 316 -8.46 25.22 20.43
CA GLU A 316 -9.65 25.34 21.29
C GLU A 316 -10.97 25.28 20.50
N ARG A 317 -10.98 25.57 19.19
CA ARG A 317 -12.21 25.56 18.37
C ARG A 317 -12.63 24.15 17.93
N LEU A 318 -11.87 23.11 18.27
CA LEU A 318 -12.17 21.73 17.88
C LEU A 318 -13.56 21.28 18.34
N TYR A 319 -13.99 21.63 19.55
CA TYR A 319 -15.31 21.24 20.05
C TYR A 319 -16.46 21.87 19.23
N GLN A 320 -16.29 23.11 18.77
CA GLN A 320 -17.27 23.80 17.93
C GLN A 320 -17.38 23.11 16.57
N LEU A 321 -16.23 22.82 15.95
CA LEU A 321 -16.18 22.07 14.69
C LEU A 321 -16.88 20.72 14.83
N LYS A 322 -16.59 19.95 15.89
CA LYS A 322 -17.26 18.66 16.15
C LYS A 322 -18.78 18.78 16.27
N ALA A 323 -19.28 19.82 16.93
CA ALA A 323 -20.72 20.08 17.02
C ALA A 323 -21.34 20.47 15.67
N LEU A 324 -20.53 21.02 14.76
CA LEU A 324 -20.89 21.46 13.41
C LEU A 324 -20.71 20.37 12.33
N GLN A 325 -20.27 19.14 12.67
CA GLN A 325 -20.02 18.05 11.72
C GLN A 325 -21.32 17.40 11.19
N ASP A 326 -22.19 18.22 10.61
CA ASP A 326 -23.40 17.82 9.90
C ASP A 326 -23.51 18.60 8.58
N ALA A 327 -23.88 17.94 7.48
CA ALA A 327 -23.94 18.55 6.15
C ALA A 327 -24.93 19.73 6.08
N SER A 328 -25.99 19.74 6.89
CA SER A 328 -26.92 20.88 6.98
C SER A 328 -26.26 22.13 7.58
N ARG A 329 -25.20 21.97 8.37
CA ARG A 329 -24.44 23.04 9.03
C ARG A 329 -23.13 23.37 8.31
N LYS A 330 -22.93 22.87 7.09
CA LYS A 330 -21.69 23.03 6.31
C LYS A 330 -21.23 24.48 6.17
N HIS A 331 -22.16 25.43 6.01
CA HIS A 331 -21.83 26.85 5.88
C HIS A 331 -21.19 27.43 7.15
N GLU A 332 -21.75 27.13 8.32
CA GLU A 332 -21.20 27.52 9.62
C GLU A 332 -19.84 26.83 9.86
N TYR A 333 -19.74 25.54 9.54
CA TYR A 333 -18.50 24.78 9.67
C TYR A 333 -17.38 25.39 8.81
N LEU A 334 -17.65 25.61 7.52
CA LEU A 334 -16.68 26.15 6.58
C LEU A 334 -16.29 27.59 6.93
N LYS A 335 -17.23 28.41 7.39
CA LYS A 335 -16.93 29.76 7.89
C LYS A 335 -15.93 29.71 9.04
N LEU A 336 -16.16 28.82 10.02
CA LEU A 336 -15.24 28.66 11.15
C LEU A 336 -13.89 28.10 10.71
N ALA A 337 -13.89 27.10 9.82
CA ALA A 337 -12.68 26.41 9.37
C ALA A 337 -11.75 27.34 8.57
N ARG A 338 -12.29 28.25 7.77
CA ARG A 338 -11.52 29.24 6.99
C ARG A 338 -10.63 30.15 7.84
N GLU A 339 -10.96 30.34 9.11
CA GLU A 339 -10.17 31.15 10.04
C GLU A 339 -9.01 30.37 10.68
N LEU A 340 -8.89 29.06 10.42
CA LEU A 340 -7.92 28.18 11.07
C LEU A 340 -6.64 28.04 10.25
N SER A 341 -5.51 27.90 10.94
CA SER A 341 -4.22 27.62 10.30
C SER A 341 -4.24 26.27 9.60
N GLY A 342 -3.76 26.26 8.35
CA GLY A 342 -3.74 25.07 7.49
C GLY A 342 -4.99 24.87 6.65
N TYR A 343 -6.06 25.68 6.84
CA TYR A 343 -7.22 25.59 5.97
C TYR A 343 -6.85 25.89 4.52
N GLY A 344 -7.17 24.95 3.64
CA GLY A 344 -6.87 25.06 2.22
C GLY A 344 -5.50 24.51 1.82
N ASP A 345 -4.61 24.21 2.77
CA ASP A 345 -3.28 23.67 2.50
C ASP A 345 -3.36 22.18 2.09
N ILE A 346 -2.51 21.76 1.16
CA ILE A 346 -2.19 20.35 0.90
C ILE A 346 -0.92 20.00 1.67
N VAL A 347 -1.02 19.04 2.59
CA VAL A 347 0.10 18.60 3.45
C VAL A 347 0.70 17.32 2.87
N PHE A 348 1.98 17.37 2.55
CA PHE A 348 2.75 16.25 1.99
C PHE A 348 3.35 15.39 3.11
N PRO A 349 3.64 14.11 2.83
CA PRO A 349 4.36 13.26 3.78
C PRO A 349 5.74 13.83 4.15
N HIS A 350 6.21 13.42 5.32
CA HIS A 350 7.57 13.71 5.79
C HIS A 350 8.62 13.31 4.75
N CYS A 351 9.58 14.19 4.50
CA CYS A 351 10.65 13.98 3.54
C CYS A 351 11.94 14.73 3.92
N PRO A 352 13.11 14.28 3.44
CA PRO A 352 14.35 15.04 3.55
C PRO A 352 14.32 16.35 2.75
N CYS A 353 15.11 17.34 3.18
CA CYS A 353 15.36 18.57 2.45
C CYS A 353 16.79 19.09 2.68
N ASP A 354 17.31 19.86 1.71
CA ASP A 354 18.66 20.44 1.78
C ASP A 354 18.71 21.81 2.50
N SER A 355 17.65 22.15 3.25
CA SER A 355 17.60 23.38 4.03
C SER A 355 18.74 23.43 5.06
N LYS A 356 19.12 22.27 5.60
CA LYS A 356 20.26 21.97 6.47
C LYS A 356 20.89 20.63 6.00
N LYS A 357 22.08 20.30 6.50
CA LYS A 357 22.84 19.09 6.08
C LYS A 357 22.05 17.78 6.24
N GLU A 358 21.20 17.69 7.27
CA GLU A 358 20.29 16.57 7.55
C GLU A 358 18.89 17.14 7.86
N GLY A 359 18.38 17.97 6.93
CA GLY A 359 17.08 18.60 7.10
C GLY A 359 15.95 17.62 6.80
N HIS A 360 14.94 17.59 7.67
CA HIS A 360 13.71 16.84 7.46
C HIS A 360 12.52 17.78 7.62
N VAL A 361 11.52 17.62 6.76
CA VAL A 361 10.37 18.53 6.70
C VAL A 361 9.08 17.82 6.36
N VAL A 362 7.97 18.44 6.76
CA VAL A 362 6.64 18.22 6.20
C VAL A 362 6.27 19.47 5.42
N ALA A 363 6.07 19.32 4.12
CA ALA A 363 5.74 20.43 3.23
C ALA A 363 4.21 20.66 3.22
N ALA A 364 3.78 21.91 3.36
CA ALA A 364 2.38 22.31 3.24
C ALA A 364 2.25 23.41 2.20
N VAL A 365 1.41 23.19 1.20
CA VAL A 365 1.23 24.09 0.06
C VAL A 365 -0.16 24.70 0.12
N GLY A 366 -0.26 26.01 0.25
CA GLY A 366 -1.54 26.73 0.33
C GLY A 366 -1.54 28.02 -0.47
N MET A 367 -2.73 28.56 -0.73
CA MET A 367 -2.88 29.80 -1.52
C MET A 367 -2.11 30.98 -0.91
N SER A 368 -2.02 31.06 0.42
CA SER A 368 -1.33 32.16 1.10
C SER A 368 0.19 32.03 1.04
N ALA A 369 0.72 30.82 1.22
CA ALA A 369 2.16 30.58 1.27
C ALA A 369 2.50 29.10 1.09
N PHE A 370 3.76 28.83 0.76
CA PHE A 370 4.39 27.52 0.90
C PHE A 370 5.10 27.41 2.24
N LYS A 371 4.88 26.34 2.99
CA LYS A 371 5.44 26.15 4.34
C LYS A 371 6.25 24.86 4.42
N LEU A 372 7.39 24.93 5.08
CA LEU A 372 8.19 23.77 5.48
C LEU A 372 8.20 23.68 7.00
N HIS A 373 7.44 22.72 7.53
CA HIS A 373 7.46 22.37 8.95
C HIS A 373 8.69 21.52 9.20
N ALA A 374 9.61 21.97 10.04
CA ALA A 374 10.76 21.16 10.41
C ALA A 374 10.29 19.88 11.12
N ALA A 375 10.93 18.77 10.80
CA ALA A 375 10.68 17.49 11.41
C ALA A 375 12.03 16.83 11.75
N LYS A 376 11.98 15.84 12.62
CA LYS A 376 13.09 14.91 12.84
C LYS A 376 13.10 13.85 11.74
N GLU A 377 14.18 13.07 11.68
CA GLU A 377 14.33 11.95 10.76
C GLU A 377 13.20 10.89 10.88
N ASP A 378 12.63 10.74 12.07
CA ASP A 378 11.48 9.85 12.34
C ASP A 378 10.12 10.45 11.94
N GLY A 379 10.09 11.65 11.38
CA GLY A 379 8.87 12.36 10.97
C GLY A 379 8.19 13.16 12.09
N THR A 380 8.71 13.14 13.32
CA THR A 380 8.16 13.95 14.43
C THR A 380 8.33 15.44 14.14
N LEU A 381 7.24 16.20 14.14
CA LEU A 381 7.26 17.64 13.91
C LEU A 381 8.02 18.40 15.01
N GLU A 382 8.78 19.40 14.60
CA GLU A 382 9.41 20.40 15.46
C GLU A 382 8.62 21.71 15.48
N SER A 383 8.94 22.61 16.40
CA SER A 383 8.26 23.93 16.51
C SER A 383 8.63 24.91 15.39
N GLN A 384 9.67 24.64 14.62
CA GLN A 384 10.17 25.54 13.59
C GLN A 384 9.36 25.35 12.31
N VAL A 385 8.82 26.44 11.77
CA VAL A 385 8.16 26.47 10.46
C VAL A 385 8.78 27.58 9.64
N VAL A 386 9.22 27.25 8.43
CA VAL A 386 9.72 28.24 7.47
C VAL A 386 8.62 28.49 6.44
N GLU A 387 8.18 29.74 6.35
CA GLU A 387 7.11 30.16 5.45
C GLU A 387 7.68 30.98 4.29
N PHE A 388 7.31 30.60 3.07
CA PHE A 388 7.69 31.23 1.82
C PHE A 388 6.45 31.86 1.20
N GLN A 389 6.38 33.18 1.24
CA GLN A 389 5.34 33.93 0.53
C GLN A 389 5.55 33.76 -0.98
N TRP A 390 4.46 33.61 -1.74
CA TRP A 390 4.54 33.33 -3.18
C TRP A 390 5.30 34.40 -3.98
N ASN A 391 5.24 35.66 -3.54
CA ASN A 391 6.01 36.76 -4.15
C ASN A 391 7.53 36.63 -3.95
N THR A 392 8.01 35.80 -3.02
CA THR A 392 9.44 35.55 -2.79
C THR A 392 9.97 34.41 -3.65
N VAL A 393 9.09 33.49 -4.07
CA VAL A 393 9.44 32.33 -4.92
C VAL A 393 9.58 32.81 -6.36
N THR A 394 10.76 32.61 -6.95
CA THR A 394 11.07 33.13 -8.29
C THR A 394 11.06 32.07 -9.37
N ARG A 395 11.38 30.82 -9.03
CA ARG A 395 11.47 29.69 -9.96
C ARG A 395 11.20 28.38 -9.22
N TRP A 396 10.71 27.37 -9.93
CA TRP A 396 10.63 26.00 -9.47
C TRP A 396 10.84 25.04 -10.64
N GLU A 397 11.36 23.86 -10.33
CA GLU A 397 11.62 22.78 -11.29
C GLU A 397 11.62 21.42 -10.58
N VAL A 398 11.48 20.36 -11.37
CA VAL A 398 11.59 18.98 -10.90
C VAL A 398 12.96 18.40 -11.27
N ASP A 399 13.50 17.59 -10.37
CA ASP A 399 14.75 16.85 -10.55
C ASP A 399 14.42 15.35 -10.50
N ASP A 400 14.18 14.77 -11.67
CA ASP A 400 13.77 13.36 -11.82
C ASP A 400 14.83 12.39 -11.28
N GLU A 401 16.12 12.70 -11.52
CA GLU A 401 17.24 11.88 -11.04
C GLU A 401 17.35 11.91 -9.52
N GLY A 402 17.16 13.08 -8.92
CA GLY A 402 17.16 13.28 -7.48
C GLY A 402 15.86 12.93 -6.77
N MET A 403 14.78 12.62 -7.51
CA MET A 403 13.40 12.52 -7.01
C MET A 403 13.05 13.72 -6.10
N ALA A 404 13.32 14.93 -6.60
CA ALA A 404 13.24 16.13 -5.79
C ALA A 404 12.45 17.24 -6.48
N PHE A 405 11.72 18.00 -5.66
CA PHE A 405 11.16 19.28 -6.05
C PHE A 405 12.12 20.39 -5.66
N CYS A 406 12.49 21.24 -6.62
CA CYS A 406 13.43 22.32 -6.43
C CYS A 406 12.70 23.66 -6.57
N PHE A 407 12.92 24.60 -5.65
CA PHE A 407 12.44 25.97 -5.81
C PHE A 407 13.48 26.99 -5.38
N GLN A 408 13.45 28.14 -6.04
CA GLN A 408 14.31 29.28 -5.77
C GLN A 408 13.50 30.38 -5.10
N TYR A 409 14.04 30.96 -4.03
CA TYR A 409 13.41 32.08 -3.34
C TYR A 409 14.40 33.22 -3.06
N THR A 410 13.88 34.44 -3.06
CA THR A 410 14.61 35.65 -2.68
C THR A 410 14.72 35.73 -1.15
N ARG A 411 15.87 36.20 -0.66
CA ARG A 411 16.13 36.30 0.77
C ARG A 411 15.93 37.73 1.24
N THR A 412 15.44 37.91 2.47
CA THR A 412 15.19 39.22 3.08
C THR A 412 16.45 40.00 3.42
N ASP A 413 17.62 39.36 3.40
CA ASP A 413 18.92 39.92 3.79
C ASP A 413 19.79 40.34 2.59
N ASN A 414 19.18 40.63 1.43
CA ASN A 414 19.84 41.00 0.18
C ASN A 414 20.90 39.99 -0.34
N ARG A 415 20.96 38.79 0.24
CA ARG A 415 21.79 37.70 -0.29
C ARG A 415 21.19 37.21 -1.62
N PRO A 416 22.02 36.63 -2.51
CA PRO A 416 21.53 36.07 -3.76
C PRO A 416 20.41 35.05 -3.51
N PRO A 417 19.45 34.91 -4.44
CA PRO A 417 18.39 33.92 -4.33
C PRO A 417 18.94 32.53 -4.07
N ARG A 418 18.28 31.80 -3.17
CA ARG A 418 18.69 30.46 -2.75
C ARG A 418 17.78 29.40 -3.37
N TRP A 419 18.39 28.33 -3.86
CA TRP A 419 17.67 27.09 -4.19
C TRP A 419 17.52 26.20 -2.96
N LEU A 420 16.36 25.55 -2.86
CA LEU A 420 16.05 24.53 -1.88
C LEU A 420 15.47 23.32 -2.61
N LYS A 421 15.91 22.12 -2.20
CA LYS A 421 15.42 20.83 -2.68
C LYS A 421 14.64 20.10 -1.59
N VAL A 422 13.47 19.60 -1.97
CA VAL A 422 12.61 18.71 -1.16
C VAL A 422 12.60 17.34 -1.82
N PHE A 423 13.20 16.34 -1.16
CA PHE A 423 13.40 15.00 -1.70
C PHE A 423 12.20 14.12 -1.37
N THR A 424 11.22 14.06 -2.27
CA THR A 424 9.93 13.38 -2.02
C THR A 424 9.53 12.58 -3.25
N PRO A 425 9.00 11.35 -3.12
CA PRO A 425 8.49 10.59 -4.27
C PRO A 425 7.31 11.28 -4.96
N TYR A 426 6.73 12.31 -4.33
CA TYR A 426 5.61 13.10 -4.86
C TYR A 426 6.06 14.44 -5.47
N TYR A 427 7.32 14.56 -5.92
CA TYR A 427 7.89 15.81 -6.42
C TYR A 427 7.11 16.39 -7.61
N MET A 428 6.60 15.54 -8.51
CA MET A 428 5.72 15.96 -9.61
C MET A 428 4.41 16.56 -9.09
N PHE A 429 3.80 15.94 -8.07
CA PHE A 429 2.57 16.46 -7.49
C PHE A 429 2.80 17.78 -6.73
N LEU A 430 3.96 17.92 -6.07
CA LEU A 430 4.35 19.19 -5.45
C LEU A 430 4.54 20.30 -6.48
N SER A 431 5.15 19.99 -7.63
CA SER A 431 5.24 20.91 -8.77
C SER A 431 3.87 21.30 -9.32
N ASP A 432 2.98 20.33 -9.53
CA ASP A 432 1.60 20.59 -9.96
C ASP A 432 0.88 21.57 -9.01
N CYS A 433 1.15 21.49 -7.70
CA CYS A 433 0.55 22.41 -6.73
C CYS A 433 1.05 23.85 -6.92
N PHE A 434 2.36 24.04 -7.18
CA PHE A 434 2.94 25.36 -7.47
C PHE A 434 2.38 25.92 -8.78
N ASP A 435 2.35 25.11 -9.83
CA ASP A 435 1.80 25.51 -11.13
C ASP A 435 0.34 25.89 -11.01
N ARG A 436 -0.43 25.12 -10.23
CA ARG A 436 -1.84 25.41 -9.98
C ARG A 436 -2.04 26.70 -9.19
N ILE A 437 -1.27 26.95 -8.14
CA ILE A 437 -1.36 28.22 -7.40
C ILE A 437 -1.00 29.41 -8.31
N ALA A 438 0.03 29.27 -9.14
CA ALA A 438 0.41 30.31 -10.10
C ALA A 438 -0.65 30.53 -11.20
N GLU A 439 -1.39 29.49 -11.58
CA GLU A 439 -2.56 29.58 -12.45
C GLU A 439 -3.71 30.32 -11.75
N GLU A 440 -4.08 29.88 -10.54
CA GLU A 440 -5.22 30.41 -9.78
C GLU A 440 -5.01 31.87 -9.34
N ALA A 441 -3.76 32.29 -9.10
CA ALA A 441 -3.41 33.67 -8.79
C ALA A 441 -3.66 34.64 -9.96
N LYS A 442 -3.77 34.13 -11.19
CA LYS A 442 -4.11 34.92 -12.39
C LYS A 442 -5.60 34.95 -12.66
N TRP A 443 -6.38 34.11 -11.98
CA TRP A 443 -7.80 34.13 -12.17
C TRP A 443 -8.37 35.44 -11.63
N GLU A 444 -9.37 35.99 -12.32
CA GLU A 444 -10.00 37.24 -11.90
C GLU A 444 -10.47 37.14 -10.45
N ASP A 445 -10.14 38.17 -9.66
CA ASP A 445 -10.62 38.31 -8.30
C ASP A 445 -12.16 38.43 -8.40
N PRO A 446 -12.94 37.51 -7.82
CA PRO A 446 -14.39 37.56 -7.93
C PRO A 446 -15.00 38.85 -7.37
N GLY A 447 -14.21 39.66 -6.63
CA GLY A 447 -14.66 40.88 -6.01
C GLY A 447 -15.61 40.56 -4.86
N GLU A 448 -15.14 40.71 -3.63
CA GLU A 448 -16.03 40.74 -2.46
C GLU A 448 -16.68 42.11 -2.28
#